data_AF-A0A2W6S2Z4-F1
#
_entry.id   AF-A0A2W6S2Z4-F1
#
_cell.length_a   1.000
_cell.length_b   1.000
_cell.length_c   1.000
_cell.angle_alpha   90.00
_cell.angle_beta   90.00
_cell.angle_gamma   90.00
#
_symmetry.space_group_name_H-M   'P 1'
#
loop_
_entity.id
_entity.type
_entity.pdbx_description
1 polymer ?
#
loop_
_entity_poly.entity_id
_entity_poly.type
_entity_poly.pdbx_seq_one_letter_code
_entity_poly.pdbx_strand_id
1 'polypeptide(L)'
;MSWLRRYHDWAFALESWMGSDTVPHICAGLGLWLIGALILRKPLRDPWSLLGVILAEAANEACDYIVGMGWSLGDTLHDIAWTLFWPIVIQQFLARSRR
;
A
#
# COMPACT_ATOMS: atom_id res chain seq x y z
N MET A 1 21.78 -5.86 -1.33
CA MET A 1 21.38 -5.11 -0.12
C MET A 1 21.38 -3.58 -0.27
N SER A 2 22.25 -2.94 -1.06
CA SER A 2 22.32 -1.47 -1.12
C SER A 2 21.03 -0.79 -1.61
N TRP A 3 20.30 -1.43 -2.53
CA TRP A 3 19.07 -0.86 -3.09
C TRP A 3 17.87 -0.95 -2.13
N LEU A 4 17.75 -2.04 -1.35
CA LEU A 4 16.70 -2.20 -0.32
C LEU A 4 16.84 -1.14 0.77
N ARG A 5 18.07 -0.92 1.24
CA ARG A 5 18.35 0.13 2.21
C ARG A 5 18.02 1.51 1.65
N ARG A 6 18.42 1.80 0.40
CA ARG A 6 18.04 3.07 -0.25
C ARG A 6 16.52 3.23 -0.35
N TYR A 7 15.80 2.17 -0.74
CA TYR A 7 14.35 2.18 -0.80
C TYR A 7 13.75 2.55 0.57
N HIS A 8 14.16 1.84 1.61
CA HIS A 8 13.71 2.09 2.98
C HIS A 8 14.06 3.52 3.45
N ASP A 9 15.29 3.99 3.18
CA ASP A 9 15.71 5.36 3.52
C ASP A 9 14.84 6.42 2.80
N TRP A 10 14.43 6.16 1.56
CA TRP A 10 13.53 7.04 0.81
C TRP A 10 12.10 7.00 1.33
N ALA A 11 11.58 5.82 1.69
CA ALA A 11 10.25 5.67 2.30
C ALA A 11 10.18 6.41 3.63
N PHE A 12 11.15 6.19 4.52
CA PHE A 12 11.26 6.87 5.80
C PHE A 12 11.42 8.40 5.64
N ALA A 13 12.18 8.85 4.64
CA ALA A 13 12.29 10.28 4.35
C ALA A 13 10.95 10.89 3.90
N LEU A 14 10.13 10.13 3.17
CA LEU A 14 8.80 10.55 2.76
C LEU A 14 7.84 10.64 3.96
N GLU A 15 7.80 9.63 4.82
CA GLU A 15 7.03 9.64 6.07
C GLU A 15 7.41 10.83 6.96
N SER A 16 8.71 11.04 7.14
CA SER A 16 9.26 12.17 7.91
C SER A 16 8.86 13.52 7.32
N TRP A 17 8.93 13.67 5.99
CA TRP A 17 8.50 14.89 5.30
C TRP A 17 7.00 15.15 5.44
N MET A 18 6.17 14.10 5.42
CA MET A 18 4.73 14.21 5.61
C MET A 18 4.33 14.36 7.09
N GLY A 19 5.26 14.18 8.02
CA GLY A 19 5.02 14.22 9.46
C GLY A 19 4.07 13.11 9.95
N SER A 20 3.90 12.06 9.14
CA SER A 20 2.99 10.96 9.40
C SER A 20 3.45 9.74 8.62
N ASP A 21 3.46 8.62 9.32
CA ASP A 21 3.66 7.29 8.77
C ASP A 21 2.41 6.82 7.99
N THR A 22 1.22 7.03 8.56
CA THR A 22 -0.07 6.63 7.98
C THR A 22 -0.43 7.28 6.64
N VAL A 23 -0.11 8.56 6.42
CA VAL A 23 -0.52 9.29 5.21
C VAL A 23 0.11 8.69 3.93
N PRO A 24 1.44 8.45 3.88
CA PRO A 24 2.08 7.66 2.83
C PRO A 24 1.36 6.37 2.47
N HIS A 25 1.03 5.52 3.45
CA HIS A 25 0.36 4.24 3.23
C HIS A 25 -1.01 4.41 2.56
N ILE A 26 -1.83 5.36 3.04
CA ILE A 26 -3.12 5.67 2.43
C ILE A 26 -2.95 6.11 0.97
N CYS A 27 -2.02 7.04 0.70
CA CYS A 27 -1.77 7.57 -0.63
C CYS A 27 -1.21 6.49 -1.58
N ALA A 28 -0.27 5.66 -1.09
CA ALA A 28 0.31 4.56 -1.83
C ALA A 28 -0.76 3.52 -2.18
N GLY A 29 -1.59 3.13 -1.22
CA GLY A 29 -2.69 2.19 -1.42
C GLY A 29 -3.68 2.64 -2.49
N LEU A 30 -4.16 3.88 -2.41
CA LEU A 30 -5.08 4.46 -3.40
C LEU A 30 -4.42 4.61 -4.78
N GLY A 31 -3.16 5.06 -4.84
CA GLY A 31 -2.41 5.25 -6.08
C GLY A 31 -2.15 3.92 -6.79
N LEU A 32 -1.66 2.91 -6.07
CA LEU A 32 -1.41 1.57 -6.60
C LEU A 32 -2.69 0.89 -7.07
N TRP A 33 -3.81 1.09 -6.36
CA TRP A 33 -5.10 0.56 -6.78
C TRP A 33 -5.55 1.15 -8.12
N LEU A 34 -5.44 2.46 -8.27
CA LEU A 34 -5.75 3.16 -9.52
C LEU A 34 -4.86 2.68 -10.66
N ILE A 35 -3.55 2.60 -10.43
CA ILE A 35 -2.58 2.12 -11.42
C ILE A 35 -2.89 0.66 -11.80
N GLY A 36 -3.18 -0.20 -10.83
CA GLY A 36 -3.57 -1.59 -11.06
C GLY A 36 -4.80 -1.72 -11.95
N ALA A 37 -5.84 -0.92 -11.70
CA ALA A 37 -7.03 -0.86 -12.55
C ALA A 37 -6.69 -0.44 -13.99
N LEU A 38 -5.83 0.58 -14.16
CA LEU A 38 -5.41 1.06 -15.48
C LEU A 38 -4.59 0.01 -16.24
N ILE A 39 -3.62 -0.63 -15.60
CA ILE A 39 -2.77 -1.67 -16.19
C ILE A 39 -3.61 -2.87 -16.63
N LEU A 40 -4.49 -3.36 -15.75
CA LEU A 40 -5.36 -4.50 -16.04
C LEU A 40 -6.52 -4.14 -16.98
N ARG A 41 -6.71 -2.85 -17.26
CA ARG A 41 -7.87 -2.29 -17.99
C ARG A 41 -9.20 -2.78 -17.40
N LYS A 42 -9.26 -2.84 -16.06
CA LYS A 42 -10.44 -3.24 -15.30
C LYS A 42 -11.01 -2.03 -14.57
N PRO A 43 -12.34 -1.97 -14.33
CA PRO A 43 -12.90 -0.92 -13.51
C PRO A 43 -12.41 -1.09 -12.05
N LEU A 44 -12.31 0.01 -11.30
CA LEU A 44 -11.88 0.01 -9.89
C LEU A 44 -12.69 -0.95 -9.00
N ARG A 45 -13.97 -1.15 -9.29
CA ARG A 45 -14.83 -2.11 -8.58
C ARG A 45 -14.40 -3.59 -8.73
N ASP A 46 -13.57 -3.90 -9.72
CA ASP A 46 -13.12 -5.26 -10.00
C ASP A 46 -12.10 -5.68 -8.92
N PRO A 47 -12.31 -6.80 -8.20
CA PRO A 47 -11.38 -7.29 -7.18
C PRO A 47 -9.93 -7.38 -7.66
N TRP A 48 -9.71 -7.70 -8.93
CA TRP A 48 -8.37 -7.83 -9.51
C TRP A 48 -7.57 -6.52 -9.51
N SER A 49 -8.25 -5.36 -9.49
CA SER A 49 -7.58 -4.07 -9.40
C SER A 49 -6.82 -3.89 -8.08
N LEU A 50 -7.20 -4.58 -7.00
CA LEU A 50 -6.50 -4.52 -5.70
C LEU A 50 -5.26 -5.40 -5.63
N LEU A 51 -5.09 -6.35 -6.56
CA LEU A 51 -4.00 -7.32 -6.49
C LEU A 51 -2.63 -6.63 -6.45
N GLY A 52 -2.46 -5.56 -7.24
CA GLY A 52 -1.22 -4.78 -7.24
C GLY A 52 -0.91 -4.14 -5.89
N VAL A 53 -1.93 -3.67 -5.16
CA VAL A 53 -1.75 -3.07 -3.83
C VAL A 53 -1.32 -4.13 -2.82
N ILE A 54 -1.99 -5.27 -2.81
CA ILE A 54 -1.71 -6.38 -1.89
C ILE A 54 -0.26 -6.88 -2.10
N LEU A 55 0.15 -7.05 -3.36
CA LEU A 55 1.50 -7.50 -3.68
C LEU A 55 2.57 -6.45 -3.31
N ALA A 56 2.28 -5.17 -3.55
CA ALA A 56 3.21 -4.09 -3.21
C ALA A 56 3.39 -3.96 -1.69
N GLU A 57 2.31 -4.01 -0.92
CA GLU A 57 2.36 -3.97 0.54
C GLU A 57 3.10 -5.17 1.11
N ALA A 58 2.78 -6.38 0.64
CA ALA A 58 3.49 -7.58 1.07
C ALA A 58 4.99 -7.54 0.71
N ALA A 59 5.35 -6.95 -0.43
CA ALA A 59 6.74 -6.72 -0.79
C ALA A 59 7.40 -5.65 0.09
N ASN A 60 6.68 -4.61 0.48
CA ASN A 60 7.17 -3.58 1.41
C ASN A 60 7.55 -4.21 2.76
N GLU A 61 6.61 -4.92 3.38
CA GLU A 61 6.83 -5.60 4.66
C GLU A 61 7.96 -6.63 4.61
N ALA A 62 8.09 -7.34 3.49
CA ALA A 62 9.21 -8.23 3.27
C ALA A 62 10.54 -7.48 3.22
N CYS A 63 10.59 -6.28 2.63
CA CYS A 63 11.78 -5.43 2.64
C CYS A 63 12.14 -4.99 4.06
N ASP A 64 11.17 -4.55 4.85
CA ASP A 64 11.40 -4.07 6.22
C ASP A 64 11.87 -5.21 7.13
N TYR A 65 11.26 -6.40 7.00
CA TYR A 65 11.71 -7.60 7.69
C TYR A 65 13.17 -7.98 7.32
N ILE A 66 13.54 -7.89 6.03
CA ILE A 66 14.90 -8.22 5.56
C ILE A 66 15.93 -7.19 6.01
N VAL A 67 15.57 -5.91 6.05
CA VAL A 67 16.47 -4.81 6.45
C VAL A 67 16.68 -4.80 7.98
N GLY A 68 15.72 -5.30 8.75
CA GLY A 68 15.87 -5.61 10.18
C GLY A 68 15.95 -4.38 11.09
N MET A 69 15.50 -3.21 10.61
CA MET A 69 15.57 -1.94 11.34
C MET A 69 14.20 -1.58 11.90
N GLY A 70 13.77 -2.25 12.97
CA GLY A 70 12.55 -1.86 13.70
C GLY A 70 11.26 -2.57 13.28
N TRP A 71 11.35 -3.69 12.54
CA TRP A 71 10.17 -4.50 12.21
C TRP A 71 9.44 -5.00 13.46
N SER A 72 8.13 -4.77 13.52
CA SER A 72 7.25 -5.37 14.51
C SER A 72 5.95 -5.80 13.85
N LEU A 73 5.32 -6.87 14.36
CA LEU A 73 4.02 -7.31 13.86
C LEU A 73 2.94 -6.23 14.02
N GLY A 74 3.09 -5.34 15.03
CA GLY A 74 2.16 -4.24 15.26
C GLY A 74 2.20 -3.22 14.14
N ASP A 75 3.41 -2.81 13.74
CA ASP A 75 3.63 -1.83 12.68
C ASP A 75 3.20 -2.43 11.33
N THR A 76 3.61 -3.66 11.01
CA THR A 76 3.15 -4.39 9.82
C THR A 76 1.63 -4.42 9.68
N LEU A 77 0.91 -4.70 10.78
CA LEU A 77 -0.55 -4.75 10.73
C LEU A 77 -1.17 -3.36 10.55
N HIS A 78 -0.53 -2.33 11.10
CA HIS A 78 -0.95 -0.94 10.95
C HIS A 78 -0.75 -0.47 9.49
N ASP A 79 0.38 -0.78 8.89
CA ASP A 79 0.73 -0.42 7.51
C ASP A 79 -0.20 -1.11 6.51
N ILE A 80 -0.41 -2.42 6.68
CA ILE A 80 -1.39 -3.19 5.90
C ILE A 80 -2.79 -2.59 6.03
N ALA A 81 -3.20 -2.22 7.24
CA ALA A 81 -4.51 -1.64 7.47
C ALA A 81 -4.66 -0.31 6.73
N TRP A 82 -3.68 0.60 6.83
CA TRP A 82 -3.79 1.91 6.18
C TRP A 82 -3.62 1.86 4.67
N THR A 83 -2.79 0.96 4.14
CA THR A 83 -2.64 0.74 2.70
C THR A 83 -3.91 0.15 2.09
N LEU A 84 -4.59 -0.80 2.76
CA LEU A 84 -5.71 -1.54 2.15
C LEU A 84 -7.10 -1.00 2.50
N PHE A 85 -7.27 -0.34 3.65
CA PHE A 85 -8.61 0.02 4.16
C PHE A 85 -9.43 0.84 3.18
N TRP A 86 -8.90 1.99 2.73
CA TRP A 86 -9.64 2.89 1.84
C TRP A 86 -9.89 2.29 0.45
N PRO A 87 -8.90 1.67 -0.24
CA PRO A 87 -9.16 0.96 -1.48
C PRO A 87 -10.28 -0.08 -1.36
N ILE A 88 -10.30 -0.88 -0.29
CA ILE A 88 -11.35 -1.89 -0.06
C ILE A 88 -12.70 -1.22 0.17
N VAL A 89 -12.79 -0.24 1.07
CA VAL A 89 -14.05 0.46 1.38
C VAL A 89 -14.66 1.08 0.13
N ILE A 90 -13.85 1.80 -0.66
CA ILE A 90 -14.32 2.47 -1.88
C ILE A 90 -14.69 1.42 -2.94
N GLN A 91 -13.88 0.38 -3.14
CA GLN A 91 -14.22 -0.70 -4.07
C GLN A 91 -15.56 -1.34 -3.73
N GLN A 92 -15.78 -1.64 -2.44
CA GLN A 92 -17.01 -2.26 -1.94
C GLN A 92 -18.23 -1.35 -2.13
N PHE A 93 -18.05 -0.03 -2.00
CA PHE A 93 -19.06 0.95 -2.34
C PHE A 93 -19.37 0.94 -3.85
N LEU A 94 -18.34 1.03 -4.71
CA LEU A 94 -18.48 1.01 -6.17
C LEU A 94 -19.08 -0.29 -6.72
N ALA A 95 -18.82 -1.41 -6.06
CA ALA A 95 -19.40 -2.70 -6.41
C ALA A 95 -20.92 -2.73 -6.11
N ARG A 96 -21.37 -2.02 -5.07
CA ARG A 96 -22.78 -1.95 -4.66
C ARG A 96 -23.59 -0.86 -5.37
N SER A 97 -22.97 0.23 -5.80
CA SER A 97 -23.63 1.40 -6.41
C SER A 97 -24.09 1.21 -7.86
N ARG A 98 -23.83 0.04 -8.45
CA ARG A 98 -24.24 -0.34 -9.82
C ARG A 98 -25.62 -1.04 -9.87
N ARG A 99 -26.47 -0.84 -8.86
CA ARG A 99 -27.87 -1.30 -8.84
C ARG A 99 -28.79 -0.28 -9.49
#